data_AF-A0A2M9WEF3-F1
#
_entry.id   AF-A0A2M9WEF3-F1
#
_cell.length_a   1.000
_cell.length_b   1.000
_cell.length_c   1.000
_cell.angle_alpha   90.00
_cell.angle_beta   90.00
_cell.angle_gamma   90.00
#
_symmetry.space_group_name_H-M   'P 1'
#
loop_
_entity.id
_entity.type
_entity.pdbx_description
1 polymer ?
#
loop_
_entity_poly.entity_id
_entity_poly.type
_entity_poly.pdbx_seq_one_letter_code
_entity_poly.pdbx_strand_id
1 'polypeptide(L)' 'MFAEIKDSSYFGYKKVAIVEFERVKDEQLIYGDRRYRLTLANSRVTEVVLNKVEWEKLEADSVRVL' A
#
# COMPACT_ATOMS: atom_id res chain seq x y z
N MET A 1 0.84 9.77 -1.32
CA MET A 1 -0.17 8.78 -1.76
C MET A 1 -1.22 8.57 -0.65
N PHE A 2 -2.43 8.12 -0.97
CA PHE A 2 -3.50 7.84 0.00
C PHE A 2 -4.05 6.42 -0.18
N ALA A 3 -4.35 5.73 0.92
CA ALA A 3 -5.11 4.49 0.95
C ALA A 3 -6.55 4.76 1.39
N GLU A 4 -7.52 4.05 0.80
CA GLU A 4 -8.90 4.06 1.26
C GLU A 4 -9.10 2.94 2.27
N ILE A 5 -9.36 3.30 3.52
CA ILE A 5 -9.68 2.33 4.58
C ILE A 5 -11.16 2.39 4.89
N LYS A 6 -11.76 1.21 5.12
CA LYS A 6 -13.15 1.12 5.56
C LYS A 6 -13.27 1.74 6.96
N ASP A 7 -14.14 2.74 7.07
CA ASP A 7 -14.50 3.36 8.33
C ASP A 7 -15.65 2.58 8.97
N SER A 8 -15.55 2.31 10.27
CA SER A 8 -16.54 1.51 11.01
C SER A 8 -17.88 2.22 11.19
N SER A 9 -17.92 3.52 10.92
CA SER A 9 -19.15 4.31 10.88
C SER A 9 -19.82 4.19 9.51
N TYR A 10 -20.84 3.33 9.41
CA TYR A 10 -21.95 3.47 8.45
C TYR A 10 -21.66 3.41 6.94
N PHE A 11 -20.70 2.59 6.47
CA PHE A 11 -20.39 2.37 5.03
C PHE A 11 -19.48 3.42 4.36
N GLY A 12 -18.74 4.23 5.11
CA GLY A 12 -17.75 5.15 4.55
C GLY A 12 -16.39 4.49 4.28
N TYR A 13 -15.75 4.84 3.17
CA TYR A 13 -14.30 4.71 3.03
C TYR A 13 -13.67 6.07 3.36
N LYS A 14 -12.59 6.06 4.13
CA LYS A 14 -11.80 7.26 4.43
C LYS A 14 -10.45 7.16 3.74
N LYS A 15 -10.07 8.24 3.04
CA LYS A 15 -8.72 8.40 2.51
C LYS A 15 -7.76 8.73 3.65
N VAL A 16 -6.69 7.96 3.78
CA VAL A 16 -5.63 8.15 4.76
C VAL A 16 -4.30 8.17 4.04
N ALA A 17 -3.44 9.14 4.35
CA ALA A 17 -2.12 9.22 3.73
C ALA A 17 -1.28 7.98 4.09
N ILE A 18 -0.54 7.46 3.11
CA ILE A 18 0.49 6.44 3.33
C ILE A 18 1.75 7.18 3.72
N VAL A 19 2.29 6.88 4.91
CA VAL A 19 3.51 7.51 5.45
C VAL A 19 4.75 6.68 5.21
N GLU A 20 4.60 5.36 5.14
CA GLU A 20 5.68 4.43 4.82
C GLU A 20 5.10 3.25 4.03
N PHE A 21 5.91 2.68 3.14
CA PHE A 21 5.58 1.43 2.49
C PHE A 21 6.85 0.58 2.33
N GLU A 22 6.75 -0.70 2.63
CA GLU A 22 7.85 -1.67 2.58
C GLU A 22 7.45 -2.85 1.70
N ARG A 23 8.33 -3.27 0.79
CA ARG A 23 8.11 -4.48 0.00
C ARG A 23 8.32 -5.70 0.88
N VAL A 24 7.29 -6.53 1.02
CA VAL A 24 7.39 -7.82 1.70
C VAL A 24 7.92 -8.85 0.70
N LYS A 25 9.05 -9.47 1.00
CA LYS A 25 9.57 -10.59 0.20
C LYS A 25 8.76 -11.84 0.55
N ASP A 26 7.68 -12.06 -0.19
CA ASP A 26 6.90 -13.28 -0.10
C ASP A 26 7.02 -14.06 -1.41
N GLU A 27 7.51 -15.29 -1.35
CA GLU A 27 7.97 -16.07 -2.51
C GLU A 27 6.85 -16.85 -3.22
N GLN A 28 5.59 -16.74 -2.74
CA GLN A 28 4.42 -17.46 -3.29
C GLN A 28 3.36 -16.54 -3.92
N LEU A 29 3.75 -15.45 -4.57
CA LEU A 29 2.83 -14.62 -5.34
C LEU A 29 2.76 -15.08 -6.80
N ILE A 30 1.54 -15.29 -7.30
CA ILE A 30 1.30 -15.73 -8.67
C ILE A 30 1.53 -14.54 -9.62
N TYR A 31 2.17 -14.76 -10.78
CA TYR A 31 2.23 -13.83 -11.92
C TYR A 31 2.57 -12.35 -11.63
N GLY A 32 3.73 -12.06 -11.03
CA GLY A 32 4.30 -10.70 -11.04
C GLY A 32 3.63 -9.68 -10.10
N ASP A 33 2.66 -10.12 -9.31
CA ASP A 33 2.11 -9.39 -8.17
C ASP A 33 3.17 -9.25 -7.07
N ARG A 34 3.08 -8.17 -6.30
CA ARG A 34 4.00 -7.87 -5.19
C ARG A 34 3.23 -7.51 -3.94
N ARG A 35 3.65 -8.04 -2.80
CA ARG A 35 3.09 -7.68 -1.50
C ARG A 35 3.85 -6.50 -0.90
N TYR A 36 3.10 -5.54 -0.40
CA TYR A 36 3.61 -4.39 0.33
C TYR A 36 2.94 -4.29 1.70
N ARG A 37 3.73 -3.87 2.68
CA ARG A 37 3.26 -3.42 3.98
C ARG A 37 3.18 -1.90 3.94
N LEU A 38 1.99 -1.35 4.16
CA LEU A 38 1.73 0.08 4.18
C LEU A 38 1.52 0.54 5.62
N THR A 39 2.26 1.56 6.04
CA THR A 39 2.00 2.31 7.27
C THR A 39 1.22 3.56 6.91
N LEU A 40 0.05 3.73 7.50
CA LEU A 40 -0.85 4.85 7.28
C LEU A 40 -0.63 5.94 8.34
N ALA A 41 -0.99 7.19 8.02
CA ALA A 41 -0.84 8.34 8.89
C ALA A 41 -1.61 8.23 10.23
N ASN A 42 -2.62 7.36 10.29
CA ASN A 42 -3.33 7.03 11.53
C ASN A 42 -2.66 5.90 12.33
N SER A 43 -1.39 5.60 12.04
CA SER A 43 -0.58 4.52 12.64
C SER A 43 -1.11 3.10 12.38
N ARG A 44 -2.09 2.92 11.48
CA ARG A 44 -2.51 1.58 11.07
C ARG A 44 -1.50 1.02 10.07
N VAL A 45 -1.13 -0.24 10.26
CA VAL A 45 -0.35 -1.01 9.31
C VAL A 45 -1.29 -1.97 8.59
N THR A 46 -1.22 -2.00 7.27
CA THR A 46 -2.00 -2.93 6.44
C THR A 46 -1.11 -3.56 5.40
N GLU A 47 -1.34 -4.83 5.09
CA GLU A 47 -0.65 -5.52 4.00
C GLU A 47 -1.57 -5.58 2.79
N VAL A 48 -1.02 -5.28 1.62
CA VAL A 48 -1.74 -5.27 0.35
C VAL A 48 -0.91 -6.00 -0.70
N VAL A 49 -1.60 -6.74 -1.58
CA VAL A 49 -0.99 -7.30 -2.78
C VAL A 49 -1.37 -6.39 -3.93
N LEU A 50 -0.36 -5.89 -4.62
CA LEU A 50 -0.49 -4.97 -5.74
C LEU A 50 -0.10 -5.69 -7.01
N ASN A 51 -0.90 -5.49 -8.06
CA ASN A 51 -0.54 -5.96 -9.39
C ASN A 51 0.59 -5.11 -10.00
N LYS A 52 1.11 -5.55 -11.15
CA LYS A 52 2.22 -4.88 -11.84
C LYS A 52 2.04 -3.37 -11.99
N VAL A 53 0.90 -2.93 -12.50
CA VAL A 53 0.64 -1.52 -12.78
C VAL A 53 0.55 -0.70 -11.48
N GLU A 54 0.01 -1.29 -10.42
CA GLU A 54 -0.16 -0.63 -9.13
C GLU A 54 1.16 -0.46 -8.40
N TRP A 55 1.98 -1.52 -8.33
CA TRP A 55 3.28 -1.41 -7.66
C TRP A 55 4.27 -0.57 -8.46
N GLU A 56 4.24 -0.57 -9.80
CA GLU A 56 5.08 0.29 -10.61
C GLU A 56 4.78 1.77 -10.35
N LYS A 57 3.50 2.14 -10.20
CA LYS A 57 3.11 3.49 -9.79
C LYS A 57 3.56 3.82 -8.38
N LEU A 58 3.39 2.90 -7.43
CA LEU A 58 3.84 3.07 -6.05
C LEU A 58 5.35 3.33 -5.98
N GLU A 59 6.15 2.54 -6.70
CA GLU A 59 7.60 2.68 -6.72
C GLU A 59 8.04 3.95 -7.48
N ALA A 60 7.38 4.29 -8.59
CA ALA A 60 7.66 5.50 -9.36
C ALA A 60 7.35 6.80 -8.58
N ASP A 61 6.27 6.83 -7.81
CA ASP A 61 5.94 7.98 -6.96
C ASP A 61 6.89 8.10 -5.75
N SER A 62 7.61 7.01 -5.43
CA SER A 62 8.44 6.93 -4.24
C SER A 62 9.92 7.24 -4.42
N VAL A 63 10.31 7.82 -5.57
CA VAL A 63 11.71 8.09 -5.95
C VAL A 63 12.53 8.49 -4.72
N ARG A 64 13.30 7.53 -4.21
CA ARG A 64 14.23 7.74 -3.10
C ARG A 64 15.31 8.68 -3.61
N VAL A 65 15.43 9.82 -2.94
CA VAL A 65 16.65 10.64 -2.97
C VAL A 65 17.73 9.84 -2.23
N LEU A 66 18.83 9.54 -2.92
CA LEU A 66 20.04 8.92 -2.38
C LEU A 66 20.73 9.84 -1.36
#